data_AF-A0A956R6G9-F1
#
_entry.id   AF-A0A956R6G9-F1
#
_cell.length_a   1.000
_cell.length_b   1.000
_cell.length_c   1.000
_cell.angle_alpha   90.00
_cell.angle_beta   90.00
_cell.angle_gamma   90.00
#
_symmetry.space_group_name_H-M   'P 1'
#
loop_
_entity.id
_entity.type
_entity.pdbx_description
1 polymer ?
#
loop_
_entity_poly.entity_id
_entity_poly.type
_entity_poly.pdbx_seq_one_letter_code
_entity_poly.pdbx_strand_id
1 'polypeptide(L)'
;MPLPLPSLSALLLGALALACGADPAQPAPEDDTTAASTSLASGADSPSGGVTSLLDSGGTTLGPLGTSSDGGMGTVDPPSFDLGVPDMPYVPPPPLPEFDCAAIPDAFVSYQLMNGPRAYHGLAISSEGMAIGSDGPSLIESTYDGMWGVFIPGMGPGQQMDWLVDGDLVFSAGDGSITRVGLDATTSVIQAGVGAYGVVVGPDEQIYVTGGGGGSISRIDPESGGLNPVVPGNGANLHSLGFSPDGRRLYVGTIGNGTMYYVDFDDSMTPTSGLQVFTQVGGGSGWHDAVAVDLCGYLYVPDYYSRNLYRVSPSGESMVLWDPPNQAHYAHGLAWGTGEHGWKEDALYLAQPYNGNTVAELVVGVPPRDWPAIAVNAPEPL
;
A
#
# COMPACT_ATOMS: atom_id res chain seq x y z
N MET A 1 87.01 -9.62 -28.63
CA MET A 1 87.03 -10.93 -27.93
C MET A 1 86.66 -10.69 -26.47
N PRO A 2 85.86 -11.57 -25.86
CA PRO A 2 84.44 -11.26 -25.58
C PRO A 2 84.16 -11.13 -24.08
N LEU A 3 83.07 -10.44 -23.71
CA LEU A 3 82.37 -10.60 -22.43
C LEU A 3 80.92 -10.06 -22.60
N PRO A 4 79.94 -10.49 -21.76
CA PRO A 4 78.79 -11.23 -22.23
C PRO A 4 77.42 -10.65 -21.81
N LEU A 5 76.35 -11.26 -22.33
CA LEU A 5 74.98 -11.32 -21.81
C LEU A 5 74.64 -12.82 -21.57
N PRO A 6 73.56 -13.23 -20.86
CA PRO A 6 72.47 -12.44 -20.28
C PRO A 6 72.16 -12.76 -18.79
N SER A 7 71.35 -11.92 -18.13
CA SER A 7 70.82 -12.16 -16.79
C SER A 7 69.42 -12.78 -16.82
N LEU A 8 69.28 -13.97 -16.23
CA LEU A 8 68.02 -14.48 -15.68
C LEU A 8 67.74 -13.77 -14.35
N SER A 9 66.48 -13.44 -14.07
CA SER A 9 66.01 -13.26 -12.68
C SER A 9 64.57 -13.72 -12.53
N ALA A 10 64.35 -14.38 -11.40
CA ALA A 10 63.24 -15.24 -11.05
C ALA A 10 61.93 -14.50 -10.74
N LEU A 11 60.82 -15.20 -10.93
CA LEU A 11 59.51 -14.87 -10.37
C LEU A 11 59.57 -14.91 -8.83
N LEU A 12 59.04 -13.87 -8.20
CA LEU A 12 58.51 -13.92 -6.84
C LEU A 12 57.16 -13.20 -6.82
N LEU A 13 56.12 -13.90 -6.35
CA LEU A 13 54.78 -13.37 -6.07
C LEU A 13 54.86 -12.23 -5.05
N GLY A 14 54.21 -11.12 -5.34
CA GLY A 14 53.97 -10.03 -4.40
C GLY A 14 52.69 -9.28 -4.80
N ALA A 15 51.68 -9.36 -3.94
CA ALA A 15 50.42 -8.64 -4.06
C ALA A 15 50.66 -7.13 -4.09
N LEU A 16 50.06 -6.44 -5.07
CA LEU A 16 50.11 -4.98 -5.17
C LEU A 16 48.71 -4.42 -4.93
N ALA A 17 48.54 -3.83 -3.75
CA ALA A 17 47.47 -2.89 -3.46
C ALA A 17 47.67 -1.64 -4.32
N LEU A 18 46.66 -1.25 -5.09
CA LEU A 18 46.58 0.08 -5.70
C LEU A 18 45.39 0.82 -5.09
N ALA A 19 45.73 1.93 -4.42
CA ALA A 19 44.81 2.90 -3.90
C ALA A 19 44.03 3.59 -5.03
N CYS A 20 42.72 3.74 -4.86
CA CYS A 20 41.91 4.74 -5.55
C CYS A 20 41.34 5.71 -4.51
N GLY A 21 41.32 6.98 -4.90
CA GLY A 21 41.04 8.13 -4.04
C GLY A 21 39.64 8.13 -3.44
N ALA A 22 39.55 8.82 -2.32
CA ALA A 22 38.32 9.04 -1.58
C ALA A 22 37.32 9.87 -2.38
N ASP A 23 36.16 9.27 -2.69
CA ASP A 23 34.90 9.98 -2.89
C ASP A 23 34.35 10.39 -1.51
N PRO A 24 33.71 11.56 -1.36
CA PRO A 24 33.10 11.93 -0.10
C PRO A 24 31.94 10.98 0.20
N ALA A 25 32.09 10.26 1.31
CA ALA A 25 31.15 9.28 1.83
C ALA A 25 29.70 9.80 1.84
N GLN A 26 28.83 9.10 1.11
CA GLN A 26 27.40 9.07 1.39
C GLN A 26 27.19 8.55 2.82
N PRO A 27 26.30 9.14 3.63
CA PRO A 27 25.92 8.53 4.89
C PRO A 27 25.29 7.15 4.63
N ALA A 28 25.63 6.18 5.46
CA ALA A 28 25.08 4.83 5.38
C ALA A 28 23.54 4.87 5.53
N PRO A 29 22.79 3.99 4.85
CA PRO A 29 21.35 3.86 5.08
C PRO A 29 21.07 3.49 6.54
N GLU A 30 20.02 4.07 7.12
CA GLU A 30 19.55 3.69 8.45
C GLU A 30 19.10 2.22 8.43
N ASP A 31 19.68 1.43 9.32
CA ASP A 31 19.46 0.00 9.45
C ASP A 31 18.13 -0.25 10.16
N ASP A 32 17.01 -0.13 9.43
CA ASP A 32 15.65 -0.33 9.95
C ASP A 32 15.29 -1.84 10.12
N THR A 33 16.30 -2.70 10.25
CA THR A 33 16.15 -4.16 10.41
C THR A 33 16.07 -4.63 11.87
N THR A 34 15.97 -3.72 12.84
CA THR A 34 15.99 -4.07 14.27
C THR A 34 14.61 -4.13 14.94
N ALA A 35 13.66 -4.82 14.32
CA ALA A 35 12.48 -5.36 15.01
C ALA A 35 12.65 -6.87 15.28
N ALA A 36 13.34 -7.15 16.39
CA ALA A 36 13.30 -8.34 17.25
C ALA A 36 13.06 -9.74 16.62
N SER A 37 14.14 -10.51 16.45
CA SER A 37 14.11 -11.95 16.71
C SER A 37 14.61 -12.23 18.13
N THR A 38 13.70 -12.40 19.08
CA THR A 38 14.01 -13.04 20.37
C THR A 38 13.00 -14.13 20.65
N SER A 39 13.42 -15.37 20.42
CA SER A 39 12.76 -16.56 20.93
C SER A 39 12.82 -16.56 22.46
N LEU A 40 11.68 -16.56 23.14
CA LEU A 40 11.58 -17.01 24.53
C LEU A 40 10.65 -18.22 24.59
N ALA A 41 11.28 -19.38 24.77
CA ALA A 41 10.63 -20.60 25.22
C ALA A 41 10.71 -20.68 26.75
N SER A 42 9.56 -20.68 27.42
CA SER A 42 9.25 -21.33 28.70
C SER A 42 7.72 -21.30 28.82
N GLY A 43 6.98 -22.38 29.08
CA GLY A 43 7.25 -23.53 29.93
C GLY A 43 6.46 -23.38 31.22
N ALA A 44 5.52 -24.31 31.46
CA ALA A 44 4.66 -24.50 32.66
C ALA A 44 3.37 -23.66 32.68
N ASP A 45 2.20 -24.12 33.12
CA ASP A 45 1.65 -25.44 33.46
C ASP A 45 0.14 -25.19 33.64
N SER A 46 -0.72 -26.14 33.30
CA SER A 46 -2.13 -26.09 33.71
C SER A 46 -2.25 -26.41 35.21
N PRO A 47 -3.34 -26.02 35.87
CA PRO A 47 -4.27 -27.09 36.21
C PRO A 47 -5.76 -26.74 36.08
N SER A 48 -6.47 -27.79 35.69
CA SER A 48 -7.90 -28.01 35.76
C SER A 48 -8.52 -27.82 37.15
N GLY A 49 -9.74 -27.30 37.18
CA GLY A 49 -10.68 -27.45 38.30
C GLY A 49 -12.12 -27.24 37.84
N GLY A 50 -12.93 -28.32 37.85
CA GLY A 50 -14.40 -28.24 37.88
C GLY A 50 -14.85 -27.48 39.14
N VAL A 51 -16.13 -27.10 39.33
CA VAL A 51 -17.29 -28.00 39.38
C VAL A 51 -18.60 -27.18 39.27
N THR A 52 -19.62 -27.84 38.71
CA THR A 52 -21.07 -27.81 39.02
C THR A 52 -21.95 -26.59 38.72
N SER A 53 -23.01 -26.96 37.99
CA SER A 53 -24.29 -26.33 37.70
C SER A 53 -25.10 -25.85 38.91
N LEU A 54 -25.87 -24.78 38.71
CA LEU A 54 -27.27 -24.71 39.14
C LEU A 54 -28.12 -24.10 37.99
N LEU A 55 -29.09 -24.89 37.55
CA LEU A 55 -30.21 -24.51 36.71
C LEU A 55 -31.20 -23.68 37.54
N ASP A 56 -31.76 -22.63 36.95
CA ASP A 56 -33.19 -22.36 37.14
C ASP A 56 -33.82 -21.89 35.82
N SER A 57 -35.11 -22.10 35.78
CA SER A 57 -35.92 -22.59 34.69
C SER A 57 -36.93 -21.53 34.27
N GLY A 58 -37.15 -21.44 32.97
CA GLY A 58 -38.20 -20.62 32.37
C GLY A 58 -38.54 -21.17 31.01
N GLY A 59 -38.92 -22.45 30.97
CA GLY A 59 -39.35 -23.13 29.76
C GLY A 59 -40.75 -22.72 29.34
N THR A 60 -40.98 -22.64 28.04
CA THR A 60 -42.22 -23.16 27.46
C THR A 60 -41.87 -24.07 26.29
N THR A 61 -42.47 -25.25 26.38
CA THR A 61 -42.30 -26.50 25.66
C THR A 61 -42.71 -26.44 24.18
N LEU A 62 -41.90 -27.03 23.30
CA LEU A 62 -42.33 -27.52 21.99
C LEU A 62 -42.68 -29.01 22.11
N GLY A 63 -43.93 -29.36 21.78
CA GLY A 63 -44.42 -30.72 21.57
C GLY A 63 -44.79 -30.96 20.10
N PRO A 64 -44.94 -32.21 19.65
CA PRO A 64 -44.43 -32.64 18.35
C PRO A 64 -45.43 -32.58 17.19
N LEU A 65 -44.83 -32.60 16.00
CA LEU A 65 -45.35 -32.78 14.64
C LEU A 65 -46.66 -33.58 14.53
N GLY A 66 -47.69 -32.92 13.97
CA GLY A 66 -48.90 -33.53 13.43
C GLY A 66 -49.03 -33.22 11.94
N THR A 67 -49.30 -34.25 11.14
CA THR A 67 -49.52 -34.23 9.70
C THR A 67 -50.99 -33.89 9.37
N SER A 68 -51.24 -33.03 8.36
CA SER A 68 -52.44 -32.97 7.47
C SER A 68 -52.48 -31.59 6.78
N SER A 69 -52.16 -31.51 5.48
CA SER A 69 -53.07 -31.50 4.32
C SER A 69 -53.74 -30.15 4.03
N ASP A 70 -53.30 -29.54 2.92
CA ASP A 70 -53.97 -28.61 2.00
C ASP A 70 -55.12 -27.73 2.48
N GLY A 71 -54.87 -26.41 2.40
CA GLY A 71 -55.89 -25.38 2.34
C GLY A 71 -55.23 -24.04 2.00
N GLY A 72 -55.37 -23.58 0.75
CA GLY A 72 -54.78 -22.34 0.27
C GLY A 72 -55.19 -21.13 1.11
N MET A 73 -54.21 -20.41 1.64
CA MET A 73 -54.37 -19.06 2.16
C MET A 73 -53.51 -18.15 1.29
N GLY A 74 -54.17 -17.23 0.56
CA GLY A 74 -53.49 -16.17 -0.15
C GLY A 74 -52.62 -15.37 0.82
N THR A 75 -51.39 -15.11 0.42
CA THR A 75 -50.52 -14.14 1.08
C THR A 75 -51.21 -12.79 0.98
N VAL A 76 -51.78 -12.32 2.09
CA VAL A 76 -52.22 -10.93 2.17
C VAL A 76 -50.94 -10.13 2.36
N ASP A 77 -50.52 -9.41 1.32
CA ASP A 77 -49.40 -8.49 1.42
C ASP A 77 -49.65 -7.51 2.58
N PRO A 78 -48.61 -7.13 3.35
CA PRO A 78 -48.78 -6.10 4.36
C PRO A 78 -49.29 -4.81 3.69
N PRO A 79 -50.16 -4.03 4.36
CA PRO A 79 -50.70 -2.81 3.77
C PRO A 79 -49.56 -1.86 3.42
N SER A 80 -49.39 -1.59 2.13
CA SER A 80 -48.50 -0.55 1.64
C SER A 80 -49.07 0.79 2.09
N PHE A 81 -48.36 1.47 2.99
CA PHE A 81 -48.61 2.88 3.26
C PHE A 81 -48.17 3.67 2.02
N ASP A 82 -49.12 3.99 1.15
CA ASP A 82 -48.94 4.98 0.10
C ASP A 82 -48.80 6.35 0.78
N LEU A 83 -47.55 6.83 0.88
CA LEU A 83 -47.23 8.14 1.46
C LEU A 83 -47.68 9.30 0.55
N GLY A 84 -48.33 9.03 -0.58
CA GLY A 84 -48.76 10.05 -1.54
C GLY A 84 -47.58 10.82 -2.14
N VAL A 85 -46.36 10.28 -2.03
CA VAL A 85 -45.19 10.81 -2.72
C VAL A 85 -45.36 10.39 -4.17
N PRO A 86 -45.49 11.34 -5.12
CA PRO A 86 -45.59 10.98 -6.53
C PRO A 86 -44.39 10.10 -6.89
N ASP A 87 -44.62 9.01 -7.61
CA ASP A 87 -43.54 8.23 -8.22
C ASP A 87 -42.67 9.20 -9.03
N MET A 88 -41.53 9.58 -8.47
CA MET A 88 -40.56 10.37 -9.18
C MET A 88 -40.13 9.53 -10.38
N PRO A 89 -40.20 10.07 -11.62
CA PRO A 89 -39.80 9.31 -12.78
C PRO A 89 -38.37 8.82 -12.57
N TYR A 90 -38.16 7.51 -12.72
CA TYR A 90 -36.83 6.94 -12.69
C TYR A 90 -35.99 7.64 -13.77
N VAL A 91 -35.02 8.44 -13.33
CA VAL A 91 -34.00 9.01 -14.19
C VAL A 91 -32.78 8.09 -14.05
N PRO A 92 -32.38 7.35 -15.10
CA PRO A 92 -31.16 6.56 -15.03
C PRO A 92 -29.99 7.50 -14.73
N PRO A 93 -28.98 7.06 -13.96
CA PRO A 93 -27.79 7.87 -13.73
C PRO A 93 -27.14 8.21 -15.08
N PRO A 94 -26.48 9.38 -15.19
CA PRO A 94 -25.72 9.71 -16.38
C PRO A 94 -24.65 8.62 -16.62
N PRO A 95 -24.26 8.37 -17.88
CA PRO A 95 -23.14 7.47 -18.17
C PRO A 95 -21.87 8.00 -17.50
N LEU A 96 -21.00 7.08 -17.10
CA LEU A 96 -19.67 7.45 -16.59
C LEU A 96 -18.88 8.21 -17.67
N PRO A 97 -18.03 9.17 -17.28
CA PRO A 97 -17.12 9.82 -18.21
C PRO A 97 -16.15 8.79 -18.82
N GLU A 98 -15.67 9.07 -20.03
CA GLU A 98 -14.60 8.29 -20.68
C GLU A 98 -13.26 9.01 -20.47
N PHE A 99 -12.19 8.24 -20.27
CA PHE A 99 -10.81 8.73 -20.27
C PHE A 99 -10.00 8.00 -21.35
N ASP A 100 -9.41 8.76 -22.28
CA ASP A 100 -8.60 8.20 -23.37
C ASP A 100 -7.16 7.96 -22.92
N CYS A 101 -6.78 6.70 -22.75
CA CYS A 101 -5.42 6.32 -22.35
C CYS A 101 -4.36 6.64 -23.42
N ALA A 102 -4.76 6.91 -24.66
CA ALA A 102 -3.85 7.44 -25.68
C ALA A 102 -3.50 8.93 -25.48
N ALA A 103 -4.22 9.63 -24.59
CA ALA A 103 -4.02 11.04 -24.29
C ALA A 103 -3.09 11.29 -23.08
N ILE A 104 -2.56 10.24 -22.45
CA ILE A 104 -1.66 10.37 -21.30
C ILE A 104 -0.40 11.16 -21.73
N PRO A 105 -0.03 12.25 -21.02
CA PRO A 105 1.18 13.01 -21.32
C PRO A 105 2.46 12.19 -21.18
N ASP A 106 3.44 12.38 -22.05
CA ASP A 106 4.76 11.74 -21.92
C ASP A 106 5.52 12.20 -20.67
N ALA A 107 5.34 13.46 -20.27
CA ALA A 107 5.94 14.07 -19.08
C ALA A 107 4.83 14.52 -18.12
N PHE A 108 5.17 14.65 -16.83
CA PHE A 108 4.24 15.25 -15.86
C PHE A 108 3.94 16.71 -16.23
N VAL A 109 2.74 17.18 -15.86
CA VAL A 109 2.20 18.49 -16.25
C VAL A 109 2.73 19.61 -15.36
N SER A 110 2.77 19.39 -14.05
CA SER A 110 3.28 20.40 -13.10
C SER A 110 3.79 19.76 -11.81
N TYR A 111 4.67 20.49 -11.13
CA TYR A 111 5.20 20.15 -9.81
C TYR A 111 5.09 21.37 -8.89
N GLN A 112 4.69 21.16 -7.64
CA GLN A 112 4.79 22.17 -6.58
C GLN A 112 5.01 21.55 -5.21
N LEU A 113 5.75 22.26 -4.34
CA LEU A 113 5.86 21.88 -2.93
C LEU A 113 4.66 22.43 -2.16
N MET A 114 4.02 21.59 -1.36
CA MET A 114 2.84 21.94 -0.57
C MET A 114 3.25 22.56 0.77
N ASN A 115 2.50 23.55 1.24
CA ASN A 115 2.83 24.28 2.45
C ASN A 115 2.43 23.54 3.75
N GLY A 116 1.23 22.92 3.76
CA GLY A 116 0.63 22.36 4.98
C GLY A 116 0.89 20.87 5.22
N PRO A 117 0.58 19.98 4.25
CA PRO A 117 0.64 18.55 4.49
C PRO A 117 2.02 18.05 4.90
N ARG A 118 2.04 17.04 5.77
CA ARG A 118 3.26 16.39 6.27
C ARG A 118 3.17 14.89 6.14
N ALA A 119 4.22 14.27 5.62
CA ALA A 119 4.30 12.82 5.51
C ALA A 119 5.76 12.35 5.54
N TYR A 120 6.04 11.36 6.39
CA TYR A 120 7.32 10.66 6.46
C TYR A 120 7.36 9.58 5.37
N HIS A 121 6.48 8.57 5.43
CA HIS A 121 6.31 7.55 4.39
C HIS A 121 4.93 7.65 3.75
N GLY A 122 3.88 7.16 4.42
CA GLY A 122 2.50 7.21 3.91
C GLY A 122 1.82 8.58 4.06
N LEU A 123 0.89 8.85 3.14
CA LEU A 123 -0.09 9.93 3.16
C LEU A 123 -1.42 9.32 2.72
N ALA A 124 -2.53 9.72 3.32
CA ALA A 124 -3.87 9.35 2.88
C ALA A 124 -4.76 10.59 2.85
N ILE A 125 -5.48 10.80 1.75
CA ILE A 125 -6.33 11.97 1.51
C ILE A 125 -7.78 11.48 1.43
N SER A 126 -8.66 12.03 2.25
CA SER A 126 -10.09 11.67 2.26
C SER A 126 -10.89 12.47 1.22
N SER A 127 -12.08 11.96 0.87
CA SER A 127 -13.03 12.68 0.00
C SER A 127 -13.47 14.02 0.58
N GLU A 128 -13.44 14.18 1.91
CA GLU A 128 -13.75 15.44 2.61
C GLU A 128 -12.56 16.42 2.63
N GLY A 129 -11.47 16.09 1.93
CA GLY A 129 -10.31 16.96 1.75
C GLY A 129 -9.31 16.97 2.89
N MET A 130 -9.44 16.05 3.86
CA MET A 130 -8.49 15.89 4.94
C MET A 130 -7.35 14.97 4.52
N ALA A 131 -6.12 15.43 4.65
CA ALA A 131 -4.93 14.64 4.44
C ALA A 131 -4.26 14.30 5.77
N ILE A 132 -4.06 13.00 6.01
CA ILE A 132 -3.37 12.47 7.19
C ILE A 132 -2.04 11.88 6.73
N GLY A 133 -0.95 12.28 7.38
CA GLY A 133 0.38 11.71 7.18
C GLY A 133 1.20 11.79 8.47
N SER A 134 2.37 11.15 8.51
CA SER A 134 3.24 11.20 9.71
C SER A 134 4.28 12.31 9.62
N ASP A 135 4.63 12.98 10.72
CA ASP A 135 5.82 13.85 10.80
C ASP A 135 7.04 13.16 11.44
N GLY A 136 6.98 11.85 11.64
CA GLY A 136 7.98 11.09 12.41
C GLY A 136 7.44 10.74 13.79
N PRO A 137 7.19 11.67 14.74
CA PRO A 137 6.65 11.31 16.05
C PRO A 137 5.12 11.18 16.10
N SER A 138 4.38 11.84 15.20
CA SER A 138 2.92 11.98 15.28
C SER A 138 2.25 11.72 13.93
N LEU A 139 0.93 11.54 13.96
CA LEU A 139 0.08 11.75 12.80
C LEU A 139 -0.34 13.22 12.76
N ILE A 140 -0.27 13.80 11.57
CA ILE A 140 -0.59 15.17 11.22
C ILE A 140 -1.82 15.16 10.34
N GLU A 141 -2.81 15.97 10.69
CA GLU A 141 -3.93 16.30 9.83
C GLU A 141 -3.65 17.60 9.08
N SER A 142 -4.11 17.70 7.83
CA SER A 142 -3.85 18.85 6.98
C SER A 142 -4.88 19.00 5.87
N THR A 143 -5.01 20.23 5.38
CA THR A 143 -5.85 20.58 4.23
C THR A 143 -4.99 21.07 3.06
N TYR A 144 -5.57 21.05 1.86
CA TYR A 144 -4.89 21.49 0.63
C TYR A 144 -4.35 22.94 0.72
N ASP A 145 -5.15 23.84 1.29
CA ASP A 145 -4.84 25.27 1.43
C ASP A 145 -3.76 25.57 2.49
N GLY A 146 -3.27 24.54 3.16
CA GLY A 146 -2.07 24.61 3.99
C GLY A 146 -2.32 24.76 5.47
N MET A 147 -3.55 24.56 5.96
CA MET A 147 -3.79 24.37 7.39
C MET A 147 -3.32 22.98 7.80
N TRP A 148 -2.69 22.87 8.97
CA TRP A 148 -2.24 21.58 9.49
C TRP A 148 -2.09 21.63 11.02
N GLY A 149 -2.15 20.46 11.65
CA GLY A 149 -2.03 20.29 13.09
C GLY A 149 -1.70 18.86 13.48
N VAL A 150 -1.26 18.67 14.72
CA VAL A 150 -1.08 17.33 15.28
C VAL A 150 -2.46 16.69 15.45
N PHE A 151 -2.68 15.59 14.75
CA PHE A 151 -3.90 14.80 14.86
C PHE A 151 -3.79 13.81 16.02
N ILE A 152 -2.77 12.95 16.00
CA ILE A 152 -2.52 11.97 17.07
C ILE A 152 -1.03 11.98 17.43
N PRO A 153 -0.66 12.42 18.65
CA PRO A 153 0.73 12.45 19.08
C PRO A 153 1.25 11.06 19.45
N GLY A 154 2.54 10.82 19.25
CA GLY A 154 3.23 9.65 19.80
C GLY A 154 2.97 8.34 19.06
N MET A 155 2.46 8.41 17.83
CA MET A 155 2.28 7.24 16.96
C MET A 155 3.61 6.71 16.40
N GLY A 156 4.69 7.49 16.50
CA GLY A 156 6.02 7.12 16.01
C GLY A 156 6.11 7.10 14.48
N PRO A 157 7.30 6.78 13.94
CA PRO A 157 7.53 6.80 12.50
C PRO A 157 6.79 5.61 11.91
N GLY A 158 5.67 5.88 11.26
CA GLY A 158 4.95 4.85 10.53
C GLY A 158 5.45 4.68 9.12
N GLN A 159 5.07 3.55 8.55
CA GLN A 159 5.35 3.19 7.17
C GLN A 159 4.19 3.71 6.30
N GLN A 160 3.49 2.83 5.60
CA GLN A 160 2.39 3.19 4.72
C GLN A 160 1.02 3.25 5.45
N MET A 161 0.05 3.92 4.83
CA MET A 161 -1.34 3.99 5.26
C MET A 161 -2.29 3.94 4.06
N ASP A 162 -3.54 3.53 4.31
CA ASP A 162 -4.61 3.49 3.31
C ASP A 162 -5.99 3.62 3.98
N TRP A 163 -7.04 3.92 3.22
CA TRP A 163 -8.41 4.02 3.73
C TRP A 163 -9.13 2.67 3.73
N LEU A 164 -9.77 2.37 4.85
CA LEU A 164 -10.81 1.35 4.91
C LEU A 164 -12.11 1.91 4.30
N VAL A 165 -12.97 1.00 3.84
CA VAL A 165 -14.24 1.37 3.19
C VAL A 165 -15.23 2.09 4.11
N ASP A 166 -15.05 1.98 5.42
CA ASP A 166 -15.87 2.64 6.43
C ASP A 166 -15.39 4.06 6.78
N GLY A 167 -14.29 4.51 6.17
CA GLY A 167 -13.73 5.85 6.36
C GLY A 167 -12.68 5.96 7.46
N ASP A 168 -12.32 4.86 8.13
CA ASP A 168 -11.15 4.82 9.00
C ASP A 168 -9.87 4.57 8.19
N LEU A 169 -8.71 4.92 8.77
CA LEU A 169 -7.42 4.60 8.20
C LEU A 169 -6.88 3.28 8.75
N VAL A 170 -6.24 2.51 7.88
CA VAL A 170 -5.23 1.54 8.29
C VAL A 170 -3.85 2.17 8.22
N PHE A 171 -3.06 1.98 9.27
CA PHE A 171 -1.73 2.54 9.42
C PHE A 171 -0.74 1.44 9.82
N SER A 172 0.35 1.30 9.07
CA SER A 172 1.46 0.47 9.50
C SER A 172 2.34 1.28 10.47
N ALA A 173 2.20 0.99 11.76
CA ALA A 173 2.81 1.76 12.83
C ALA A 173 4.26 1.33 13.10
N GLY A 174 5.06 2.26 13.65
CA GLY A 174 6.47 2.03 13.93
C GLY A 174 6.76 0.97 15.01
N ASP A 175 5.75 0.56 15.78
CA ASP A 175 5.84 -0.57 16.72
C ASP A 175 5.63 -1.94 16.03
N GLY A 176 5.46 -1.95 14.70
CA GLY A 176 5.23 -3.13 13.89
C GLY A 176 3.78 -3.61 13.89
N SER A 177 2.84 -2.84 14.43
CA SER A 177 1.42 -3.15 14.35
C SER A 177 0.79 -2.61 13.07
N ILE A 178 -0.28 -3.29 12.63
CA ILE A 178 -1.29 -2.71 11.76
C ILE A 178 -2.35 -2.12 12.68
N THR A 179 -2.48 -0.79 12.65
CA THR A 179 -3.35 -0.02 13.54
C THR A 179 -4.46 0.65 12.74
N ARG A 180 -5.69 0.55 13.25
CA ARG A 180 -6.84 1.32 12.80
C ARG A 180 -6.83 2.70 13.44
N VAL A 181 -7.10 3.73 12.67
CA VAL A 181 -7.16 5.13 13.12
C VAL A 181 -8.48 5.73 12.66
N GLY A 182 -9.35 6.06 13.61
CA GLY A 182 -10.61 6.75 13.33
C GLY A 182 -10.41 8.26 13.19
N LEU A 183 -11.29 8.91 12.43
CA LEU A 183 -11.27 10.38 12.24
C LEU A 183 -11.59 11.16 13.52
N ASP A 184 -12.12 10.50 14.55
CA ASP A 184 -12.31 11.02 15.90
C ASP A 184 -11.04 10.89 16.78
N ALA A 185 -9.90 10.59 16.16
CA ALA A 185 -8.61 10.35 16.78
C ALA A 185 -8.54 9.10 17.69
N THR A 186 -9.49 8.18 17.56
CA THR A 186 -9.39 6.87 18.22
C THR A 186 -8.40 5.96 17.49
N THR A 187 -7.72 5.10 18.24
CA THR A 187 -6.81 4.10 17.68
C THR A 187 -7.06 2.73 18.27
N SER A 188 -6.91 1.70 17.44
CA SER A 188 -6.96 0.30 17.89
C SER A 188 -6.03 -0.57 17.05
N VAL A 189 -5.26 -1.43 17.70
CA VAL A 189 -4.41 -2.41 17.00
C VAL A 189 -5.30 -3.47 16.36
N ILE A 190 -5.23 -3.59 15.02
CA ILE A 190 -5.87 -4.66 14.24
C ILE A 190 -5.04 -5.94 14.38
N GLN A 191 -3.72 -5.83 14.16
CA GLN A 191 -2.80 -6.97 14.29
C GLN A 191 -1.43 -6.49 14.75
N ALA A 192 -0.86 -7.15 15.75
CA ALA A 192 0.44 -6.82 16.33
C ALA A 192 1.57 -7.63 15.71
N GLY A 193 2.79 -7.08 15.70
CA GLY A 193 4.00 -7.82 15.32
C GLY A 193 4.05 -8.23 13.84
N VAL A 194 3.33 -7.53 12.96
CA VAL A 194 3.36 -7.74 11.51
C VAL A 194 4.66 -7.19 10.93
N GLY A 195 5.03 -5.95 11.32
CA GLY A 195 6.22 -5.26 10.82
C GLY A 195 6.15 -5.02 9.30
N ALA A 196 4.98 -4.65 8.78
CA ALA A 196 4.80 -4.40 7.36
C ALA A 196 5.35 -3.03 6.96
N TYR A 197 5.95 -2.94 5.77
CA TYR A 197 6.22 -1.64 5.17
C TYR A 197 5.01 -1.19 4.35
N GLY A 198 4.71 -1.95 3.29
CA GLY A 198 3.58 -1.73 2.41
C GLY A 198 2.28 -2.23 3.01
N VAL A 199 1.26 -1.37 2.93
CA VAL A 199 -0.14 -1.69 3.23
C VAL A 199 -1.00 -1.15 2.10
N VAL A 200 -1.98 -1.94 1.67
CA VAL A 200 -3.02 -1.51 0.71
C VAL A 200 -4.32 -2.23 1.02
N VAL A 201 -5.45 -1.54 0.90
CA VAL A 201 -6.77 -2.16 1.00
C VAL A 201 -7.17 -2.71 -0.38
N GLY A 202 -7.50 -4.00 -0.39
CA GLY A 202 -7.88 -4.73 -1.59
C GLY A 202 -9.33 -4.49 -2.01
N PRO A 203 -9.72 -4.94 -3.21
CA PRO A 203 -11.11 -4.85 -3.71
C PRO A 203 -12.12 -5.70 -2.91
N ASP A 204 -11.62 -6.56 -2.04
CA ASP A 204 -12.36 -7.37 -1.07
C ASP A 204 -12.42 -6.74 0.33
N GLU A 205 -12.01 -5.46 0.44
CA GLU A 205 -12.00 -4.66 1.67
C GLU A 205 -11.05 -5.21 2.75
N GLN A 206 -10.15 -6.13 2.38
CA GLN A 206 -9.15 -6.69 3.27
C GLN A 206 -7.83 -5.92 3.16
N ILE A 207 -7.04 -5.96 4.23
CA ILE A 207 -5.74 -5.29 4.26
C ILE A 207 -4.69 -6.25 3.71
N TYR A 208 -4.00 -5.86 2.64
CA TYR A 208 -2.86 -6.59 2.10
C TYR A 208 -1.56 -5.94 2.57
N VAL A 209 -0.65 -6.77 3.07
CA VAL A 209 0.64 -6.33 3.61
C VAL A 209 1.81 -7.09 3.02
N THR A 210 2.92 -6.37 2.89
CA THR A 210 4.25 -6.90 2.65
C THR A 210 5.05 -6.79 3.95
N GLY A 211 5.26 -7.93 4.61
CA GLY A 211 6.06 -7.98 5.85
C GLY A 211 5.42 -8.82 6.94
N GLY A 212 6.23 -9.72 7.50
CA GLY A 212 5.87 -10.76 8.46
C GLY A 212 6.81 -11.94 8.29
N GLY A 213 7.91 -11.99 9.05
CA GLY A 213 8.76 -13.18 9.24
C GLY A 213 9.41 -13.87 8.03
N GLY A 214 9.36 -13.32 6.81
CA GLY A 214 10.01 -13.96 5.64
C GLY A 214 9.61 -13.50 4.23
N GLY A 215 9.00 -12.33 4.04
CA GLY A 215 8.78 -11.72 2.72
C GLY A 215 7.50 -12.15 1.96
N SER A 216 6.49 -12.73 2.61
CA SER A 216 5.21 -13.07 1.96
C SER A 216 4.27 -11.86 1.79
N ILE A 217 3.29 -12.02 0.90
CA ILE A 217 2.07 -11.21 0.90
C ILE A 217 1.07 -11.85 1.84
N SER A 218 0.58 -11.10 2.81
CA SER A 218 -0.47 -11.54 3.74
C SER A 218 -1.71 -10.67 3.61
N ARG A 219 -2.86 -11.28 3.91
CA ARG A 219 -4.19 -10.65 3.93
C ARG A 219 -4.69 -10.62 5.37
N ILE A 220 -5.13 -9.47 5.85
CA ILE A 220 -5.60 -9.24 7.22
C ILE A 220 -7.05 -8.76 7.16
N ASP A 221 -7.89 -9.38 7.97
CA ASP A 221 -9.26 -8.93 8.23
C ASP A 221 -9.24 -7.70 9.15
N PRO A 222 -9.75 -6.53 8.71
CA PRO A 222 -9.70 -5.29 9.48
C PRO A 222 -10.55 -5.34 10.76
N GLU A 223 -11.55 -6.23 10.84
CA GLU A 223 -12.46 -6.35 11.98
C GLU A 223 -11.95 -7.37 13.00
N SER A 224 -11.51 -8.53 12.53
CA SER A 224 -11.08 -9.62 13.41
C SER A 224 -9.57 -9.63 13.69
N GLY A 225 -8.78 -8.93 12.89
CA GLY A 225 -7.32 -9.01 12.91
C GLY A 225 -6.75 -10.30 12.32
N GLY A 226 -7.59 -11.15 11.73
CA GLY A 226 -7.19 -12.46 11.19
C GLY A 226 -6.15 -12.34 10.08
N LEU A 227 -4.90 -12.73 10.36
CA LEU A 227 -3.78 -12.68 9.43
C LEU A 227 -3.60 -14.00 8.69
N ASN A 228 -3.67 -13.96 7.36
CA ASN A 228 -3.53 -15.12 6.48
C ASN A 228 -2.45 -14.86 5.41
N PRO A 229 -1.32 -15.58 5.42
CA PRO A 229 -0.37 -15.54 4.32
C PRO A 229 -1.01 -16.12 3.06
N VAL A 230 -1.05 -15.35 1.97
CA VAL A 230 -1.73 -15.76 0.72
C VAL A 230 -0.74 -16.08 -0.40
N VAL A 231 0.43 -15.42 -0.43
CA VAL A 231 1.45 -15.67 -1.45
C VAL A 231 2.84 -15.74 -0.81
N PRO A 232 3.61 -16.82 -1.03
CA PRO A 232 4.98 -16.91 -0.52
C PRO A 232 5.90 -15.93 -1.27
N GLY A 233 6.79 -15.27 -0.54
CA GLY A 233 7.75 -14.32 -1.10
C GLY A 233 8.85 -14.92 -1.97
N ASN A 234 9.09 -16.23 -1.84
CA ASN A 234 10.15 -16.95 -2.56
C ASN A 234 11.55 -16.32 -2.42
N GLY A 235 11.82 -15.65 -1.29
CA GLY A 235 13.08 -14.94 -1.02
C GLY A 235 13.20 -13.58 -1.71
N ALA A 236 12.17 -13.12 -2.42
CA ALA A 236 12.07 -11.75 -2.86
C ALA A 236 11.77 -10.85 -1.65
N ASN A 237 12.52 -9.76 -1.51
CA ASN A 237 12.34 -8.81 -0.42
C ASN A 237 11.19 -7.86 -0.77
N LEU A 238 9.96 -8.35 -0.65
CA LEU A 238 8.75 -7.61 -1.00
C LEU A 238 8.56 -6.41 -0.08
N HIS A 239 8.21 -5.26 -0.64
CA HIS A 239 8.27 -3.98 0.08
C HIS A 239 6.99 -3.17 -0.04
N SER A 240 6.52 -2.89 -1.25
CA SER A 240 5.34 -2.07 -1.54
C SER A 240 4.36 -2.80 -2.45
N LEU A 241 3.11 -2.34 -2.46
CA LEU A 241 1.97 -3.01 -3.09
C LEU A 241 1.07 -2.01 -3.83
N GLY A 242 0.47 -2.42 -4.94
CA GLY A 242 -0.57 -1.65 -5.64
C GLY A 242 -1.42 -2.53 -6.55
N PHE A 243 -2.75 -2.45 -6.45
CA PHE A 243 -3.66 -3.23 -7.29
C PHE A 243 -3.86 -2.59 -8.67
N SER A 244 -4.09 -3.42 -9.69
CA SER A 244 -4.58 -2.99 -11.01
C SER A 244 -5.97 -2.35 -10.94
N PRO A 245 -6.38 -1.60 -11.98
CA PRO A 245 -7.75 -1.07 -12.09
C PRO A 245 -8.84 -2.14 -12.00
N ASP A 246 -8.62 -3.32 -12.57
CA ASP A 246 -9.59 -4.42 -12.48
C ASP A 246 -9.62 -5.13 -11.12
N GLY A 247 -8.66 -4.81 -10.22
CA GLY A 247 -8.53 -5.41 -8.90
C GLY A 247 -7.97 -6.84 -8.90
N ARG A 248 -7.61 -7.40 -10.06
CA ARG A 248 -7.23 -8.82 -10.21
C ARG A 248 -5.74 -9.03 -10.25
N ARG A 249 -4.93 -7.98 -10.33
CA ARG A 249 -3.47 -8.07 -10.26
C ARG A 249 -2.93 -7.20 -9.14
N LEU A 250 -2.06 -7.76 -8.33
CA LEU A 250 -1.31 -7.04 -7.31
C LEU A 250 0.13 -6.88 -7.77
N TYR A 251 0.55 -5.65 -8.05
CA TYR A 251 1.94 -5.31 -8.32
C TYR A 251 2.70 -5.15 -7.01
N VAL A 252 3.95 -5.60 -7.03
CA VAL A 252 4.79 -5.68 -5.83
C VAL A 252 6.17 -5.09 -6.11
N GLY A 253 6.47 -3.99 -5.42
CA GLY A 253 7.81 -3.42 -5.36
C GLY A 253 8.71 -4.23 -4.44
N THR A 254 10.02 -4.14 -4.64
CA THR A 254 10.98 -4.88 -3.81
C THR A 254 12.15 -4.02 -3.40
N ILE A 255 12.87 -4.55 -2.43
CA ILE A 255 14.19 -4.13 -2.03
C ILE A 255 15.24 -5.03 -2.68
N GLY A 256 16.27 -4.41 -3.25
CA GLY A 256 17.48 -5.12 -3.65
C GLY A 256 17.71 -4.98 -5.14
N ASN A 257 17.36 -5.98 -5.95
CA ASN A 257 17.83 -6.03 -7.33
C ASN A 257 17.00 -5.18 -8.33
N GLY A 258 16.05 -4.36 -7.87
CA GLY A 258 15.17 -3.57 -8.76
C GLY A 258 14.08 -4.39 -9.47
N THR A 259 13.86 -5.65 -9.08
CA THR A 259 12.78 -6.45 -9.67
C THR A 259 11.43 -6.02 -9.11
N MET A 260 10.47 -5.75 -9.98
CA MET A 260 9.06 -5.72 -9.61
C MET A 260 8.40 -7.05 -9.96
N TYR A 261 7.45 -7.44 -9.14
CA TYR A 261 6.66 -8.65 -9.35
C TYR A 261 5.18 -8.31 -9.49
N TYR A 262 4.40 -9.30 -9.94
CA TYR A 262 2.95 -9.30 -9.83
C TYR A 262 2.42 -10.65 -9.36
N VAL A 263 1.19 -10.64 -8.86
CA VAL A 263 0.37 -11.84 -8.59
C VAL A 263 -1.03 -11.60 -9.15
N ASP A 264 -1.60 -12.62 -9.79
CA ASP A 264 -2.96 -12.58 -10.32
C ASP A 264 -3.95 -13.27 -9.36
N PHE A 265 -5.15 -12.72 -9.27
CA PHE A 265 -6.26 -13.16 -8.44
C PHE A 265 -7.50 -13.41 -9.30
N ASP A 266 -8.31 -14.38 -8.87
CA ASP A 266 -9.67 -14.51 -9.40
C ASP A 266 -10.64 -13.54 -8.70
N ASP A 267 -11.89 -13.53 -9.14
CA ASP A 267 -12.94 -12.63 -8.63
C ASP A 267 -13.26 -12.88 -7.14
N SER A 268 -12.79 -13.99 -6.56
CA SER A 268 -12.91 -14.30 -5.13
C SER A 268 -11.69 -13.87 -4.30
N MET A 269 -10.75 -13.16 -4.93
CA MET A 269 -9.45 -12.80 -4.36
C MET A 269 -8.63 -14.02 -3.93
N THR A 270 -8.76 -15.13 -4.66
CA THR A 270 -7.87 -16.28 -4.54
C THR A 270 -6.69 -16.13 -5.51
N PRO A 271 -5.43 -16.25 -5.05
CA PRO A 271 -4.28 -16.22 -5.96
C PRO A 271 -4.36 -17.35 -7.00
N THR A 272 -4.32 -16.97 -8.27
CA THR A 272 -4.28 -17.88 -9.43
C THR A 272 -2.85 -18.09 -9.95
N SER A 273 -1.90 -17.29 -9.49
CA SER A 273 -0.48 -17.44 -9.76
C SER A 273 0.35 -17.32 -8.48
N GLY A 274 1.59 -17.84 -8.52
CA GLY A 274 2.62 -17.44 -7.57
C GLY A 274 3.26 -16.13 -8.01
N LEU A 275 4.21 -15.61 -7.24
CA LEU A 275 4.95 -14.39 -7.57
C LEU A 275 5.61 -14.47 -8.96
N GLN A 276 5.16 -13.64 -9.90
CA GLN A 276 5.69 -13.55 -11.27
C GLN A 276 6.55 -12.30 -11.43
N VAL A 277 7.69 -12.41 -12.12
CA VAL A 277 8.49 -11.22 -12.46
C VAL A 277 7.69 -10.36 -13.44
N PHE A 278 7.52 -9.08 -13.09
CA PHE A 278 6.90 -8.09 -13.96
C PHE A 278 7.95 -7.41 -14.84
N THR A 279 8.85 -6.65 -14.20
CA THR A 279 9.88 -5.86 -14.89
C THR A 279 11.02 -5.46 -13.96
N GLN A 280 11.97 -4.69 -14.45
CA GLN A 280 13.05 -4.05 -13.69
C GLN A 280 12.84 -2.53 -13.64
N VAL A 281 12.97 -1.97 -12.44
CA VAL A 281 12.87 -0.53 -12.16
C VAL A 281 14.08 -0.12 -11.29
N GLY A 282 14.56 1.12 -11.42
CA GLY A 282 15.68 1.62 -10.59
C GLY A 282 17.07 1.06 -10.91
N GLY A 283 17.20 0.08 -11.82
CA GLY A 283 18.47 -0.42 -12.32
C GLY A 283 19.28 -1.25 -11.30
N GLY A 284 18.87 -2.50 -11.06
CA GLY A 284 19.71 -3.52 -10.41
C GLY A 284 19.96 -3.34 -8.90
N SER A 285 19.64 -2.19 -8.33
CA SER A 285 19.80 -1.85 -6.90
C SER A 285 18.57 -1.15 -6.31
N GLY A 286 17.38 -1.41 -6.88
CA GLY A 286 16.16 -0.66 -6.55
C GLY A 286 15.58 -0.92 -5.15
N TRP A 287 14.99 0.13 -4.58
CA TRP A 287 14.22 0.20 -3.35
C TRP A 287 12.89 0.88 -3.67
N HIS A 288 11.87 0.08 -3.99
CA HIS A 288 10.57 0.59 -4.44
C HIS A 288 9.66 0.88 -3.24
N ASP A 289 9.64 2.10 -2.71
CA ASP A 289 8.90 2.42 -1.48
C ASP A 289 7.38 2.51 -1.68
N ALA A 290 6.89 2.74 -2.90
CA ALA A 290 5.46 2.75 -3.19
C ALA A 290 5.16 2.21 -4.60
N VAL A 291 3.91 1.80 -4.80
CA VAL A 291 3.35 1.51 -6.13
C VAL A 291 1.96 2.15 -6.19
N ALA A 292 1.85 3.26 -6.91
CA ALA A 292 0.54 3.82 -7.27
C ALA A 292 0.17 3.38 -8.69
N VAL A 293 -1.11 3.12 -8.94
CA VAL A 293 -1.62 2.66 -10.24
C VAL A 293 -2.70 3.63 -10.72
N ASP A 294 -2.62 4.04 -11.98
CA ASP A 294 -3.63 4.89 -12.61
C ASP A 294 -4.70 4.09 -13.34
N LEU A 295 -5.76 4.79 -13.78
CA LEU A 295 -6.90 4.24 -14.52
C LEU A 295 -6.53 3.45 -15.78
N CYS A 296 -5.36 3.73 -16.37
CA CYS A 296 -4.87 3.10 -17.59
C CYS A 296 -3.86 1.97 -17.32
N GLY A 297 -3.64 1.61 -16.05
CA GLY A 297 -2.78 0.51 -15.62
C GLY A 297 -1.28 0.86 -15.55
N TYR A 298 -0.89 2.13 -15.72
CA TYR A 298 0.50 2.51 -15.51
C TYR A 298 0.82 2.56 -14.02
N LEU A 299 2.03 2.13 -13.67
CA LEU A 299 2.54 2.20 -12.30
C LEU A 299 3.42 3.43 -12.11
N TYR A 300 3.34 4.02 -10.93
CA TYR A 300 4.22 5.09 -10.47
C TYR A 300 5.01 4.57 -9.27
N VAL A 301 6.32 4.53 -9.42
CA VAL A 301 7.22 3.78 -8.54
C VAL A 301 8.38 4.67 -8.14
N PRO A 302 8.35 5.27 -6.95
CA PRO A 302 9.54 5.90 -6.41
C PRO A 302 10.59 4.83 -6.08
N ASP A 303 11.82 5.13 -6.46
CA ASP A 303 12.97 4.28 -6.17
C ASP A 303 14.03 5.03 -5.34
N TYR A 304 14.29 4.57 -4.11
CA TYR A 304 15.18 5.28 -3.18
C TYR A 304 16.61 5.35 -3.69
N TYR A 305 17.10 4.25 -4.28
CA TYR A 305 18.48 4.13 -4.72
C TYR A 305 18.82 5.13 -5.83
N SER A 306 17.95 5.21 -6.84
CA SER A 306 18.11 6.14 -7.96
C SER A 306 17.48 7.51 -7.72
N ARG A 307 16.78 7.72 -6.59
CA ARG A 307 15.92 8.85 -6.19
C ARG A 307 14.78 9.21 -7.14
N ASN A 308 14.63 8.49 -8.25
CA ASN A 308 13.69 8.86 -9.30
C ASN A 308 12.28 8.38 -8.98
N LEU A 309 11.29 9.09 -9.52
CA LEU A 309 9.96 8.53 -9.73
C LEU A 309 9.90 7.93 -11.13
N TYR A 310 9.66 6.63 -11.22
CA TYR A 310 9.45 5.93 -12.48
C TYR A 310 7.98 5.89 -12.84
N ARG A 311 7.69 5.94 -14.14
CA ARG A 311 6.42 5.48 -14.70
C ARG A 311 6.67 4.19 -15.47
N VAL A 312 5.86 3.17 -15.22
CA VAL A 312 5.96 1.85 -15.82
C VAL A 312 4.69 1.55 -16.59
N SER A 313 4.79 1.17 -17.87
CA SER A 313 3.64 0.78 -18.68
C SER A 313 3.06 -0.56 -18.25
N PRO A 314 1.81 -0.89 -18.63
CA PRO A 314 1.25 -2.24 -18.42
C PRO A 314 2.07 -3.37 -19.04
N SER A 315 2.86 -3.07 -20.09
CA SER A 315 3.80 -4.01 -20.71
C SER A 315 5.15 -4.13 -20.00
N GLY A 316 5.38 -3.34 -18.94
CA GLY A 316 6.60 -3.36 -18.14
C GLY A 316 7.72 -2.45 -18.63
N GLU A 317 7.47 -1.59 -19.62
CA GLU A 317 8.45 -0.58 -20.05
C GLU A 317 8.52 0.54 -19.01
N SER A 318 9.71 0.80 -18.47
CA SER A 318 9.90 1.83 -17.44
C SER A 318 10.64 3.05 -17.99
N MET A 319 10.20 4.23 -17.56
CA MET A 319 10.86 5.51 -17.82
C MET A 319 10.98 6.32 -16.54
N VAL A 320 12.00 7.18 -16.45
CA VAL A 320 12.06 8.20 -15.40
C VAL A 320 11.02 9.26 -15.72
N LEU A 321 9.97 9.35 -14.90
CA LEU A 321 8.97 10.40 -15.01
C LEU A 321 9.48 11.70 -14.36
N TRP A 322 10.16 11.57 -13.23
CA TRP A 322 10.72 12.71 -12.51
C TRP A 322 12.06 12.35 -11.84
N ASP A 323 13.08 13.17 -12.11
CA ASP A 323 14.38 13.16 -11.42
C ASP A 323 14.41 14.37 -10.47
N PRO A 324 14.27 14.17 -9.15
CA PRO A 324 14.31 15.26 -8.20
C PRO A 324 15.70 15.91 -8.14
N PRO A 325 15.79 17.19 -7.75
CA PRO A 325 17.07 17.91 -7.72
C PRO A 325 18.10 17.31 -6.74
N ASN A 326 17.65 16.54 -5.75
CA ASN A 326 18.49 15.81 -4.79
C ASN A 326 17.64 14.78 -4.01
N GLN A 327 18.32 13.93 -3.22
CA GLN A 327 17.69 12.90 -2.38
C GLN A 327 16.63 13.46 -1.41
N ALA A 328 16.73 14.73 -0.99
CA ALA A 328 15.77 15.27 -0.04
C ALA A 328 14.34 15.28 -0.59
N HIS A 329 14.20 15.48 -1.91
CA HIS A 329 12.92 15.54 -2.60
C HIS A 329 12.43 14.18 -3.12
N TYR A 330 13.16 13.10 -2.84
CA TYR A 330 12.73 11.74 -3.13
C TYR A 330 11.40 11.44 -2.43
N ALA A 331 10.50 10.76 -3.13
CA ALA A 331 9.19 10.39 -2.61
C ALA A 331 9.26 9.02 -1.94
N HIS A 332 8.89 8.89 -0.67
CA HIS A 332 8.76 7.57 -0.03
C HIS A 332 7.40 6.94 -0.32
N GLY A 333 6.33 7.66 -0.01
CA GLY A 333 4.96 7.25 -0.31
C GLY A 333 4.29 8.11 -1.37
N LEU A 334 3.24 7.55 -1.96
CA LEU A 334 2.38 8.20 -2.93
C LEU A 334 0.92 8.15 -2.45
N ALA A 335 0.20 9.24 -2.63
CA ALA A 335 -1.25 9.30 -2.52
C ALA A 335 -1.84 9.94 -3.76
N TRP A 336 -3.01 9.48 -4.19
CA TRP A 336 -3.76 10.13 -5.25
C TRP A 336 -4.59 11.29 -4.69
N GLY A 337 -4.73 12.37 -5.45
CA GLY A 337 -5.73 13.38 -5.14
C GLY A 337 -7.14 12.87 -5.40
N THR A 338 -8.11 13.45 -4.69
CA THR A 338 -9.50 12.97 -4.69
C THR A 338 -10.39 13.67 -5.72
N GLY A 339 -9.90 14.71 -6.39
CA GLY A 339 -10.70 15.62 -7.21
C GLY A 339 -11.45 16.68 -6.37
N GLU A 340 -11.41 16.55 -5.05
CA GLU A 340 -12.21 17.35 -4.12
C GLU A 340 -11.32 18.29 -3.29
N HIS A 341 -11.89 19.40 -2.84
CA HIS A 341 -11.23 20.35 -1.93
C HIS A 341 -9.85 20.88 -2.38
N GLY A 342 -9.59 20.88 -3.69
CA GLY A 342 -8.34 21.33 -4.29
C GLY A 342 -7.32 20.22 -4.55
N TRP A 343 -7.51 19.03 -3.98
CA TRP A 343 -6.70 17.85 -4.28
C TRP A 343 -7.04 17.36 -5.69
N LYS A 344 -6.12 17.49 -6.64
CA LYS A 344 -6.39 17.21 -8.06
C LYS A 344 -6.45 15.70 -8.30
N GLU A 345 -7.53 15.24 -8.93
CA GLU A 345 -7.75 13.81 -9.25
C GLU A 345 -6.62 13.21 -10.09
N ASP A 346 -5.97 14.02 -10.93
CA ASP A 346 -4.90 13.62 -11.85
C ASP A 346 -3.49 13.88 -11.30
N ALA A 347 -3.36 14.03 -9.98
CA ALA A 347 -2.11 14.30 -9.30
C ALA A 347 -1.73 13.24 -8.26
N LEU A 348 -0.43 13.00 -8.17
CA LEU A 348 0.20 12.29 -7.07
C LEU A 348 0.68 13.28 -6.03
N TYR A 349 0.54 12.91 -4.76
CA TYR A 349 1.07 13.61 -3.61
C TYR A 349 2.19 12.78 -2.98
N LEU A 350 3.38 13.37 -2.93
CA LEU A 350 4.66 12.70 -2.72
C LEU A 350 5.17 13.03 -1.32
N ALA A 351 5.26 12.03 -0.45
CA ALA A 351 5.83 12.20 0.89
C ALA A 351 7.37 12.32 0.82
N GLN A 352 7.94 13.37 1.41
CA GLN A 352 9.37 13.69 1.35
C GLN A 352 9.97 13.77 2.76
N PRO A 353 10.31 12.64 3.41
CA PRO A 353 10.78 12.62 4.79
C PRO A 353 12.07 13.43 4.97
N TYR A 354 12.97 13.32 3.99
CA TYR A 354 14.27 13.98 4.00
C TYR A 354 14.24 15.48 3.70
N ASN A 355 13.07 16.02 3.32
CA ASN A 355 12.85 17.45 3.15
C ASN A 355 11.99 18.05 4.29
N GLY A 356 12.13 17.50 5.50
CA GLY A 356 11.36 17.96 6.66
C GLY A 356 9.92 17.47 6.63
N ASN A 357 9.70 16.24 6.14
CA ASN A 357 8.39 15.61 5.98
C ASN A 357 7.42 16.41 5.12
N THR A 358 7.91 17.18 4.15
CA THR A 358 7.03 17.93 3.24
C THR A 358 6.28 16.99 2.31
N VAL A 359 5.23 17.50 1.69
CA VAL A 359 4.53 16.83 0.60
C VAL A 359 4.68 17.67 -0.67
N ALA A 360 4.94 17.05 -1.81
CA ALA A 360 4.86 17.69 -3.11
C ALA A 360 3.62 17.22 -3.88
N GLU A 361 3.07 18.07 -4.75
CA GLU A 361 2.06 17.71 -5.75
C GLU A 361 2.75 17.55 -7.11
N LEU A 362 2.51 16.43 -7.78
CA LEU A 362 2.94 16.15 -9.14
C LEU A 362 1.72 15.78 -9.98
N VAL A 363 1.30 16.68 -10.88
CA VAL A 363 0.17 16.42 -11.79
C VAL A 363 0.67 15.52 -12.91
N VAL A 364 0.17 14.29 -12.97
CA VAL A 364 0.54 13.29 -13.98
C VAL A 364 -0.43 13.26 -15.17
N GLY A 365 -1.62 13.85 -15.02
CA GLY A 365 -2.59 14.03 -16.10
C GLY A 365 -3.46 12.82 -16.38
N VAL A 366 -3.50 11.86 -15.45
CA VAL A 366 -4.34 10.66 -15.49
C VAL A 366 -4.83 10.35 -14.07
N PRO A 367 -6.13 10.07 -13.88
CA PRO A 367 -6.70 9.82 -12.56
C PRO A 367 -6.35 8.43 -12.02
N PRO A 368 -6.58 8.16 -10.72
CA PRO A 368 -6.27 6.88 -10.10
C PRO A 368 -7.09 5.72 -10.68
N ARG A 369 -6.60 4.50 -10.41
CA ARG A 369 -7.19 3.23 -10.84
C ARG A 369 -8.68 3.04 -10.53
N ASP A 370 -9.18 3.69 -9.48
CA ASP A 370 -10.53 3.58 -8.93
C ASP A 370 -11.41 4.80 -9.28
N TRP A 371 -10.90 5.72 -10.10
CA TRP A 371 -11.68 6.85 -10.60
C TRP A 371 -12.91 6.36 -11.38
N PRO A 372 -14.11 6.92 -11.14
CA PRO A 372 -15.36 6.44 -11.75
C PRO A 372 -15.48 6.85 -13.22
N ALA A 373 -14.64 6.29 -14.09
CA ALA A 373 -14.60 6.53 -15.52
C ALA A 373 -14.35 5.23 -16.31
N ILE A 374 -14.73 5.25 -17.58
CA ILE A 374 -14.42 4.19 -18.54
C ILE A 374 -13.08 4.52 -19.20
N ALA A 375 -12.06 3.70 -18.97
CA ALA A 375 -10.80 3.77 -19.70
C ALA A 375 -11.01 3.30 -21.15
N VAL A 376 -10.74 4.17 -22.12
CA VAL A 376 -10.76 3.83 -23.56
C VAL A 376 -9.35 3.83 -24.13
N ASN A 377 -9.09 2.99 -25.13
CA ASN A 377 -7.75 2.78 -25.71
C ASN A 377 -6.68 2.39 -24.68
N ALA A 378 -7.08 1.77 -23.57
CA ALA A 378 -6.15 1.30 -22.55
C ALA A 378 -5.20 0.22 -23.10
N PRO A 379 -3.94 0.17 -22.65
CA PRO A 379 -3.04 -0.90 -23.01
C PRO A 379 -3.49 -2.19 -22.33
N GLU A 380 -3.58 -3.28 -23.08
CA GLU A 380 -3.84 -4.61 -22.52
C GLU A 380 -2.55 -5.24 -21.97
N PRO A 381 -2.59 -5.96 -20.84
CA PRO A 381 -3.76 -6.18 -19.96
C PRO A 381 -3.94 -5.03 -18.96
N LEU A 382 -5.20 -4.61 -18.74
CA LEU A 382 -5.61 -3.74 -17.63
C LEU A 382 -5.72 -4.49 -16.31
#